data_AF-A0A2W4S774-F1
#
_entry.id   AF-A0A2W4S774-F1
#
_cell.length_a   1.000
_cell.length_b   1.000
_cell.length_c   1.000
_cell.angle_alpha   90.00
_cell.angle_beta   90.00
_cell.angle_gamma   90.00
#
_symmetry.space_group_name_H-M   'P 1'
#
loop_
_entity.id
_entity.type
_entity.pdbx_description
1 polymer ?
#
loop_
_entity_poly.entity_id
_entity_poly.type
_entity_poly.pdbx_seq_one_letter_code
_entity_poly.pdbx_strand_id
1 'polypeptide(L)'
;MPMRRSLIVLAALFTVAAAPPIKPGQWETSNTITAIDMPGDPGGVAKSMVGKTTVVKACITAAQAASGPESLFKATGGKCRYDRFNLAGGRVDAAMSCGPGGMSSTMSGTMTPTSYQVNGRTKTPMMTMTSTTKGRWLGAC
;
A
#
# COMPACT_ATOMS: atom_id res chain seq x y z
N MET A 1 20.90 1.65 63.64
CA MET A 1 19.67 0.88 63.31
C MET A 1 18.55 1.86 62.96
N PRO A 2 17.80 1.72 61.84
CA PRO A 2 18.19 1.21 60.54
C PRO A 2 17.87 2.20 59.37
N MET A 3 18.80 2.13 58.42
CA MET A 3 18.82 2.60 57.04
C MET A 3 17.53 2.30 56.26
N ARG A 4 16.79 3.32 55.83
CA ARG A 4 15.64 3.18 54.92
C ARG A 4 16.14 3.29 53.47
N ARG A 5 16.56 2.15 52.92
CA ARG A 5 16.94 2.00 51.51
C ARG A 5 15.70 2.21 50.63
N SER A 6 15.60 3.37 49.98
CA SER A 6 14.58 3.62 48.96
C SER A 6 15.04 2.96 47.65
N LEU A 7 14.38 1.86 47.27
CA LEU A 7 14.55 1.21 45.97
C LEU A 7 13.73 1.98 44.94
N ILE A 8 14.40 2.79 44.12
CA ILE A 8 13.80 3.42 42.93
C ILE A 8 13.75 2.35 41.84
N VAL A 9 12.59 1.76 41.61
CA VAL A 9 12.33 0.89 40.47
C VAL A 9 12.17 1.77 39.23
N LEU A 10 13.24 1.91 38.44
CA LEU A 10 13.16 2.48 37.09
C LEU A 10 12.33 1.53 36.21
N ALA A 11 11.05 1.82 36.03
CA ALA A 11 10.24 1.19 35.00
C ALA A 11 10.76 1.67 33.63
N ALA A 12 11.59 0.86 32.98
CA ALA A 12 11.99 1.08 31.59
C ALA A 12 10.75 0.93 30.70
N LEU A 13 10.25 2.06 30.21
CA LEU A 13 9.24 2.12 29.15
C LEU A 13 9.89 1.63 27.86
N PHE A 14 9.83 0.33 27.59
CA PHE A 14 10.18 -0.22 26.29
C PHE A 14 9.12 0.26 25.28
N THR A 15 9.46 1.26 24.50
CA THR A 15 8.68 1.62 23.30
C THR A 15 8.84 0.49 22.30
N VAL A 16 7.84 -0.40 22.23
CA VAL A 16 7.78 -1.42 21.17
C VAL A 16 7.54 -0.69 19.86
N ALA A 17 8.60 -0.46 19.10
CA ALA A 17 8.47 -0.03 17.72
C ALA A 17 7.72 -1.12 16.95
N ALA A 18 6.53 -0.80 16.45
CA ALA A 18 5.77 -1.72 15.61
C ALA A 18 6.63 -2.09 14.39
N ALA A 19 6.80 -3.39 14.14
CA ALA A 19 7.54 -3.86 12.98
C ALA A 19 6.91 -3.28 11.70
N PRO A 20 7.72 -2.82 10.73
CA PRO A 20 7.18 -2.27 9.49
C PRO A 20 6.35 -3.33 8.74
N PRO A 21 5.28 -2.91 8.03
CA PRO A 21 4.41 -3.82 7.29
C PRO A 21 5.13 -4.63 6.20
N ILE A 22 6.26 -4.13 5.69
CA ILE A 22 7.09 -4.77 4.67
C ILE A 22 8.57 -4.71 5.06
N LYS A 23 9.37 -5.63 4.51
CA LYS A 23 10.82 -5.71 4.75
C LYS A 23 11.58 -4.69 3.89
N PRO A 24 12.55 -3.93 4.45
CA PRO A 24 13.44 -3.09 3.66
C PRO A 24 14.32 -3.92 2.69
N GLY A 25 14.74 -3.31 1.59
CA GLY A 25 15.59 -3.95 0.57
C GLY A 25 15.05 -3.79 -0.85
N GLN A 26 15.56 -4.59 -1.78
CA GLN A 26 15.16 -4.55 -3.17
C GLN A 26 13.85 -5.30 -3.36
N TRP A 27 12.91 -4.68 -4.06
CA TRP A 27 11.61 -5.27 -4.40
C TRP A 27 11.41 -5.29 -5.90
N GLU A 28 10.76 -6.34 -6.39
CA GLU A 28 10.14 -6.36 -7.71
C GLU A 28 8.63 -6.25 -7.54
N THR A 29 8.04 -5.33 -8.30
CA THR A 29 6.59 -5.11 -8.34
C THR A 29 6.10 -5.33 -9.75
N SER A 30 5.16 -6.25 -9.93
CA SER A 30 4.44 -6.45 -11.19
C SER A 30 3.03 -5.91 -11.06
N ASN A 31 2.59 -5.13 -12.05
CA ASN A 31 1.25 -4.61 -12.14
C ASN A 31 0.62 -5.06 -13.46
N THR A 32 -0.43 -5.87 -13.38
CA THR A 32 -1.16 -6.41 -14.53
C THR A 32 -2.52 -5.76 -14.62
N ILE A 33 -2.84 -5.18 -15.77
CA ILE A 33 -4.19 -4.67 -16.04
C ILE A 33 -5.12 -5.84 -16.29
N THR A 34 -6.18 -5.98 -15.49
CA THR A 34 -7.09 -7.13 -15.58
C THR A 34 -8.40 -6.81 -16.29
N ALA A 35 -8.87 -5.56 -16.20
CA ALA A 35 -10.02 -5.09 -16.96
C ALA A 35 -9.96 -3.57 -17.13
N ILE A 36 -10.52 -3.11 -18.24
CA ILE A 36 -10.80 -1.70 -18.50
C ILE A 36 -12.21 -1.61 -19.06
N ASP A 37 -13.04 -0.77 -18.44
CA ASP A 37 -14.34 -0.37 -18.94
C ASP A 37 -14.28 1.13 -19.28
N MET A 38 -14.43 1.45 -20.55
CA MET A 38 -14.35 2.82 -21.08
C MET A 38 -15.52 3.02 -22.04
N PRO A 39 -16.60 3.70 -21.61
CA PRO A 39 -17.74 3.99 -22.47
C PRO A 39 -17.31 4.77 -23.72
N GLY A 40 -17.72 4.28 -24.89
CA GLY A 40 -17.43 4.93 -26.15
C GLY A 40 -16.01 4.76 -26.68
N ASP A 41 -15.25 3.72 -26.26
CA ASP A 41 -13.95 3.35 -26.86
C ASP A 41 -14.13 2.87 -28.32
N PRO A 42 -13.93 3.73 -29.33
CA PRO A 42 -14.25 3.40 -30.72
C PRO A 42 -13.14 2.54 -31.37
N GLY A 43 -11.98 2.39 -30.70
CA GLY A 43 -10.76 1.83 -31.29
C GLY A 43 -10.23 0.56 -30.60
N GLY A 44 -10.86 0.09 -29.53
CA GLY A 44 -10.41 -1.10 -28.80
C GLY A 44 -9.10 -0.89 -28.03
N VAL A 45 -8.76 0.36 -27.73
CA VAL A 45 -7.56 0.71 -26.95
C VAL A 45 -7.61 0.06 -25.58
N ALA A 46 -8.80 0.03 -24.95
CA ALA A 46 -9.01 -0.66 -23.68
C ALA A 46 -8.66 -2.15 -23.77
N LYS A 47 -9.08 -2.83 -24.85
CA LYS A 47 -8.76 -4.26 -25.08
C LYS A 47 -7.27 -4.50 -25.26
N SER A 48 -6.57 -3.60 -25.96
CA SER A 48 -5.12 -3.74 -26.17
C SER A 48 -4.31 -3.65 -24.86
N MET A 49 -4.85 -2.97 -23.85
CA MET A 49 -4.18 -2.71 -22.57
C MET A 49 -4.44 -3.81 -21.53
N VAL A 50 -5.57 -4.51 -21.63
CA VAL A 50 -5.87 -5.65 -20.76
C VAL A 50 -4.83 -6.76 -20.96
N GLY A 51 -4.35 -7.34 -19.86
CA GLY A 51 -3.30 -8.35 -19.83
C GLY A 51 -1.88 -7.78 -19.84
N LYS A 52 -1.68 -6.49 -20.16
CA LYS A 52 -0.35 -5.87 -20.08
C LYS A 52 0.14 -5.88 -18.64
N THR A 53 1.38 -6.33 -18.48
CA THR A 53 2.07 -6.38 -17.20
C THR A 53 3.30 -5.47 -17.24
N THR A 54 3.38 -4.55 -16.28
CA THR A 54 4.57 -3.71 -16.07
C THR A 54 5.30 -4.21 -14.84
N VAL A 55 6.61 -4.43 -14.97
CA VAL A 55 7.46 -4.88 -13.87
C VAL A 55 8.47 -3.78 -13.55
N VAL A 56 8.56 -3.40 -12.28
CA VAL A 56 9.50 -2.39 -11.79
C VAL A 56 10.27 -2.96 -10.62
N LYS A 57 11.58 -2.69 -10.58
CA LYS A 57 12.42 -2.98 -9.42
C LYS A 57 12.80 -1.69 -8.73
N ALA A 58 12.66 -1.65 -7.41
CA ALA A 58 12.98 -0.48 -6.61
C ALA A 58 13.57 -0.88 -5.26
N CYS A 59 14.46 -0.02 -4.75
CA CYS A 59 15.00 -0.14 -3.40
C CYS A 59 14.09 0.57 -2.40
N ILE A 60 13.67 -0.17 -1.36
CA ILE A 60 12.84 0.34 -0.27
C ILE A 60 13.71 0.49 0.98
N THR A 61 13.87 1.72 1.46
CA THR A 61 14.58 2.03 2.71
C THR A 61 13.78 1.63 3.94
N ALA A 62 14.45 1.53 5.10
CA ALA A 62 13.78 1.26 6.37
C ALA A 62 12.72 2.31 6.73
N ALA A 63 13.00 3.58 6.45
CA ALA A 63 12.05 4.67 6.66
C ALA A 63 10.81 4.49 5.77
N GLN A 64 10.98 4.18 4.49
CA GLN A 64 9.86 3.93 3.57
C GLN A 64 9.03 2.72 3.98
N ALA A 65 9.68 1.63 4.38
CA ALA A 65 9.01 0.43 4.87
C ALA A 65 8.16 0.71 6.13
N ALA A 66 8.62 1.60 7.01
CA ALA A 66 7.91 2.01 8.22
C ALA A 66 6.83 3.07 7.98
N SER A 67 6.91 3.84 6.89
CA SER A 67 6.07 5.04 6.68
C SER A 67 4.60 4.75 6.39
N GLY A 68 4.23 3.47 6.21
CA GLY A 68 2.84 3.03 6.14
C GLY A 68 1.99 3.74 5.07
N PRO A 69 0.66 3.55 5.10
CA PRO A 69 -0.29 4.16 4.16
C PRO A 69 -0.39 5.69 4.26
N GLU A 70 -0.02 6.30 5.39
CA GLU A 70 -0.02 7.77 5.53
C GLU A 70 0.94 8.45 4.56
N SER A 71 2.05 7.80 4.21
CA SER A 71 2.97 8.31 3.20
C SER A 71 2.34 8.37 1.81
N LEU A 72 1.48 7.41 1.46
CA LEU A 72 0.71 7.42 0.21
C LEU A 72 -0.28 8.59 0.18
N PHE A 73 -0.96 8.86 1.29
CA PHE A 73 -1.84 10.03 1.42
C PHE A 73 -1.08 11.34 1.18
N LYS A 74 0.08 11.50 1.83
CA LYS A 74 0.94 12.68 1.65
C LYS A 74 1.44 12.81 0.20
N ALA A 75 1.76 11.70 -0.46
CA ALA A 75 2.15 11.69 -1.87
C ALA A 75 1.03 12.12 -2.83
N THR A 76 -0.25 11.98 -2.44
CA THR A 76 -1.39 12.49 -3.23
C THR A 76 -1.61 14.01 -3.11
N GLY A 77 -0.78 14.72 -2.34
CA GLY A 77 -0.94 16.15 -2.09
C GLY A 77 -2.24 16.48 -1.35
N GLY A 78 -2.78 15.53 -0.57
CA GLY A 78 -4.02 15.69 0.19
C GLY A 78 -5.30 15.70 -0.65
N LYS A 79 -5.24 15.32 -1.93
CA LYS A 79 -6.41 15.33 -2.83
C LYS A 79 -7.29 14.07 -2.70
N CYS A 80 -6.80 13.02 -2.04
CA CYS A 80 -7.51 11.76 -1.82
C CYS A 80 -7.78 11.54 -0.34
N ARG A 81 -9.04 11.31 0.05
CA ARG A 81 -9.47 10.92 1.39
C ARG A 81 -9.58 9.40 1.48
N TYR A 82 -9.09 8.81 2.57
CA TYR A 82 -9.40 7.41 2.89
C TYR A 82 -10.83 7.33 3.46
N ASP A 83 -11.68 6.55 2.80
CA ASP A 83 -13.02 6.21 3.30
C ASP A 83 -12.97 4.95 4.17
N ARG A 84 -12.04 4.05 3.86
CA ARG A 84 -11.78 2.82 4.59
C ARG A 84 -10.31 2.49 4.51
N PHE A 85 -9.73 2.07 5.64
CA PHE A 85 -8.42 1.45 5.66
C PHE A 85 -8.37 0.42 6.78
N ASN A 86 -8.07 -0.82 6.42
CA ASN A 86 -7.82 -1.90 7.35
C ASN A 86 -6.58 -2.66 6.91
N LEU A 87 -5.61 -2.76 7.81
CA LEU A 87 -4.42 -3.57 7.64
C LEU A 87 -4.23 -4.42 8.89
N ALA A 88 -4.74 -5.65 8.84
CA ALA A 88 -4.73 -6.57 9.97
C ALA A 88 -4.65 -8.01 9.49
N GLY A 89 -3.97 -8.87 10.26
CA GLY A 89 -3.89 -10.31 9.96
C GLY A 89 -3.31 -10.65 8.58
N GLY A 90 -2.40 -9.82 8.05
CA GLY A 90 -1.83 -10.01 6.72
C GLY A 90 -2.79 -9.69 5.56
N ARG A 91 -3.91 -9.02 5.83
CA ARG A 91 -4.86 -8.55 4.81
C ARG A 91 -4.88 -7.03 4.77
N VAL A 92 -4.96 -6.49 3.56
CA VAL A 92 -5.22 -5.07 3.29
C VAL A 92 -6.59 -4.91 2.65
N ASP A 93 -7.34 -3.91 3.11
CA ASP A 93 -8.57 -3.42 2.50
C ASP A 93 -8.57 -1.89 2.62
N ALA A 94 -8.61 -1.19 1.49
CA ALA A 94 -8.59 0.25 1.44
C ALA A 94 -9.60 0.77 0.41
N ALA A 95 -10.28 1.85 0.75
CA ALA A 95 -11.09 2.65 -0.17
C ALA A 95 -10.71 4.12 -0.03
N MET A 96 -10.57 4.79 -1.16
CA MET A 96 -10.19 6.18 -1.27
C MET A 96 -11.10 6.93 -2.24
N SER A 97 -11.44 8.16 -1.90
CA SER A 97 -12.15 9.09 -2.77
C SER A 97 -11.31 10.34 -2.99
N CYS A 98 -11.07 10.72 -4.24
CA CYS A 98 -10.17 11.79 -4.63
C CYS A 98 -10.91 12.98 -5.24
N GLY A 99 -11.02 14.08 -4.46
CA GLY A 99 -11.42 15.42 -4.87
C GLY A 99 -12.69 15.55 -5.74
N PRO A 100 -13.00 16.74 -6.28
CA PRO A 100 -14.20 16.95 -7.09
C PRO A 100 -14.15 16.27 -8.48
N GLY A 101 -13.02 15.63 -8.83
CA GLY A 101 -12.84 14.92 -10.11
C GLY A 101 -13.55 13.57 -10.20
N GLY A 102 -14.35 13.19 -9.19
CA GLY A 102 -15.16 11.96 -9.20
C GLY A 102 -14.32 10.68 -9.26
N MET A 103 -13.07 10.72 -8.80
CA MET A 103 -12.19 9.57 -8.80
C MET A 103 -12.34 8.81 -7.48
N SER A 104 -12.54 7.50 -7.57
CA SER A 104 -12.55 6.60 -6.41
C SER A 104 -11.65 5.41 -6.67
N SER A 105 -10.92 4.94 -5.67
CA SER A 105 -10.06 3.77 -5.77
C SER A 105 -10.29 2.83 -4.61
N THR A 106 -10.40 1.54 -4.88
CA THR A 106 -10.46 0.48 -3.87
C THR A 106 -9.33 -0.49 -4.09
N MET A 107 -8.71 -0.96 -3.02
CA MET A 107 -7.70 -2.01 -3.05
C MET A 107 -8.03 -3.05 -1.99
N SER A 108 -7.86 -4.32 -2.33
CA SER A 108 -7.91 -5.40 -1.33
C SER A 108 -6.95 -6.52 -1.69
N GLY A 109 -6.41 -7.20 -0.69
CA GLY A 109 -5.47 -8.27 -0.93
C GLY A 109 -4.77 -8.78 0.31
N THR A 110 -3.69 -9.52 0.08
CA THR A 110 -2.87 -10.15 1.13
C THR A 110 -1.46 -9.60 1.08
N MET A 111 -0.85 -9.48 2.25
CA MET A 111 0.50 -8.98 2.42
C MET A 111 1.21 -9.74 3.54
N THR A 112 2.47 -10.04 3.30
CA THR A 112 3.45 -10.53 4.25
C THR A 112 4.63 -9.56 4.27
N PRO A 113 5.60 -9.72 5.21
CA PRO A 113 6.79 -8.89 5.19
C PRO A 113 7.61 -8.97 3.89
N THR A 114 7.50 -10.04 3.10
CA THR A 114 8.34 -10.27 1.90
C THR A 114 7.55 -10.43 0.60
N SER A 115 6.22 -10.36 0.65
CA SER A 115 5.37 -10.44 -0.54
C SER A 115 4.04 -9.73 -0.35
N TYR A 116 3.44 -9.29 -1.45
CA TYR A 116 2.05 -8.85 -1.45
C TYR A 116 1.37 -9.17 -2.76
N GLN A 117 0.06 -9.34 -2.71
CA GLN A 117 -0.81 -9.38 -3.87
C GLN A 117 -2.08 -8.60 -3.56
N VAL A 118 -2.31 -7.53 -4.31
CA VAL A 118 -3.46 -6.66 -4.15
C VAL A 118 -4.19 -6.52 -5.48
N ASN A 119 -5.52 -6.47 -5.41
CA ASN A 119 -6.36 -6.11 -6.54
C ASN A 119 -6.86 -4.69 -6.32
N GLY A 120 -6.56 -3.83 -7.29
CA GLY A 120 -7.02 -2.45 -7.34
C GLY A 120 -8.19 -2.31 -8.30
N ARG A 121 -9.12 -1.43 -7.98
CA ARG A 121 -10.11 -0.89 -8.90
C ARG A 121 -10.10 0.62 -8.76
N THR A 122 -9.86 1.32 -9.85
CA THR A 122 -9.93 2.78 -9.92
C THR A 122 -11.02 3.16 -10.89
N LYS A 123 -11.93 4.01 -10.43
CA LYS A 123 -13.01 4.57 -11.24
C LYS A 123 -12.77 6.06 -11.38
N THR A 124 -12.93 6.55 -12.60
CA THR A 124 -12.97 7.97 -12.95
C THR A 124 -14.27 8.22 -13.74
N PRO A 125 -14.64 9.47 -14.02
CA PRO A 125 -15.79 9.77 -14.88
C PRO A 125 -15.67 9.19 -16.30
N MET A 126 -14.44 8.97 -16.79
CA MET A 126 -14.18 8.51 -18.16
C MET A 126 -14.01 6.99 -18.27
N MET A 127 -13.53 6.32 -17.22
CA MET A 127 -13.25 4.88 -17.28
C MET A 127 -13.19 4.22 -15.89
N THR A 128 -13.40 2.91 -15.86
CA THR A 128 -13.06 2.05 -14.73
C THR A 128 -11.93 1.12 -15.13
N MET A 129 -10.88 1.05 -14.31
CA MET A 129 -9.75 0.16 -14.51
C MET A 129 -9.60 -0.76 -13.30
N THR A 130 -9.34 -2.04 -13.54
CA THR A 130 -8.90 -2.98 -12.51
C THR A 130 -7.50 -3.48 -12.83
N SER A 131 -6.72 -3.69 -11.77
CA SER A 131 -5.37 -4.25 -11.89
C SER A 131 -5.08 -5.19 -10.73
N THR A 132 -4.21 -6.15 -10.99
CA THR A 132 -3.59 -6.99 -9.97
C THR A 132 -2.15 -6.57 -9.84
N THR A 133 -1.72 -6.22 -8.63
CA THR A 133 -0.34 -5.85 -8.32
C THR A 133 0.26 -6.90 -7.40
N LYS A 134 1.40 -7.45 -7.78
CA LYS A 134 2.18 -8.39 -6.94
C LYS A 134 3.53 -7.80 -6.63
N GLY A 135 3.97 -7.92 -5.38
CA GLY A 135 5.31 -7.56 -4.96
C GLY A 135 6.04 -8.75 -4.38
N ARG A 136 7.35 -8.82 -4.65
CA ARG A 136 8.25 -9.77 -4.01
C ARG A 136 9.53 -9.07 -3.57
N TRP A 137 9.96 -9.37 -2.35
CA TRP A 137 11.28 -8.98 -1.85
C TRP A 137 12.36 -9.83 -2.52
N LEU A 138 13.40 -9.19 -3.03
CA LEU A 138 14.50 -9.83 -3.77
C LEU A 138 15.74 -10.04 -2.91
N GLY A 139 15.95 -9.20 -1.90
CA GLY A 139 17.23 -9.14 -1.20
C GLY A 139 17.47 -7.79 -0.56
N ALA A 140 18.66 -7.66 0.01
CA ALA A 140 19.19 -6.33 0.32
C ALA A 140 19.36 -5.52 -0.98
N CYS A 141 19.28 -4.20 -0.83
CA CYS A 141 19.97 -3.30 -1.75
C CYS A 141 21.46 -3.32 -1.37
#